data_AF-A0A8B9JT42-F1
#
_entry.id   AF-A0A8B9JT42-F1
#
_cell.length_a   1.000
_cell.length_b   1.000
_cell.length_c   1.000
_cell.angle_alpha   90.00
_cell.angle_beta   90.00
_cell.angle_gamma   90.00
#
_symmetry.space_group_name_H-M   'P 1'
#
loop_
_entity.id
_entity.type
_entity.pdbx_description
1 polymer ?
#
loop_
_entity_poly.entity_id
_entity_poly.type
_entity_poly.pdbx_seq_one_letter_code
_entity_poly.pdbx_strand_id
1 'polypeptide(L)'
;MGCFFSKKSRRKSPVKEPGVPAAEKDATGNNVAESAAPSGNEQTAPKQYSWDKREKVDPKDFMLTGVKDATVGRLPGKLNGQQFVIQDCENCNIFVFDHSATVTIDDCVNCRIVLGPVKGSVFFRDCKDIKCVVACQQFRTRDCKKMDVFLCCATQPIIESSTSMKFGCFQYYYPDLAFHFKDAGLSIFNNNWSNIHDFTPVSGETNWSLLPEDAAVLEYVPLPDSESEFKSVRISTEVNRSIVPMTKGGRRKESEESCLFVFFAGDYTTANARKLIDETTAKGYTLIQTKEVSMRPEDVNRVFQNNAEGLTEWTSKGPVVALELNGDGVVEACRSIANEIFNGTKVFVSENKSSACRDVDNFFNFADMQMGL
;
A
#
# COMPACT_ATOMS: atom_id res chain seq x y z
N MET A 1 23.21 -27.11 36.91
CA MET A 1 23.08 -26.18 38.05
C MET A 1 22.06 -25.12 37.67
N GLY A 2 20.90 -24.93 38.29
CA GLY A 2 20.17 -25.61 39.36
C GLY A 2 18.77 -24.99 39.38
N CYS A 3 17.74 -25.84 39.42
CA CYS A 3 16.34 -25.47 39.59
C CYS A 3 16.07 -24.94 41.01
N PHE A 4 15.07 -24.07 41.20
CA PHE A 4 14.34 -23.97 42.47
C PHE A 4 12.83 -23.71 42.29
N PHE A 5 12.07 -24.39 43.15
CA PHE A 5 10.64 -24.69 43.13
C PHE A 5 9.73 -23.62 43.78
N SER A 6 8.51 -23.48 43.22
CA SER A 6 7.15 -23.45 43.81
C SER A 6 6.90 -23.09 45.29
N LYS A 7 5.85 -22.25 45.54
CA LYS A 7 4.73 -22.55 46.46
C LYS A 7 3.49 -21.63 46.28
N LYS A 8 2.30 -22.24 46.48
CA LYS A 8 0.91 -21.78 46.34
C LYS A 8 0.43 -20.77 47.41
N SER A 9 -0.64 -19.99 47.15
CA SER A 9 -1.74 -19.75 48.12
C SER A 9 -3.05 -19.20 47.50
N ARG A 10 -4.15 -19.33 48.26
CA ARG A 10 -5.59 -19.45 47.98
C ARG A 10 -6.40 -18.17 47.64
N ARG A 11 -7.55 -18.40 46.97
CA ARG A 11 -8.73 -17.51 46.78
C ARG A 11 -9.40 -17.06 48.09
N LYS A 12 -10.00 -15.86 48.07
CA LYS A 12 -11.20 -15.46 48.87
C LYS A 12 -12.02 -14.37 48.15
N SER A 13 -13.34 -14.53 48.17
CA SER A 13 -14.41 -13.66 47.63
C SER A 13 -14.81 -12.53 48.61
N PRO A 14 -15.48 -11.45 48.17
CA PRO A 14 -16.16 -10.52 49.08
C PRO A 14 -17.70 -10.64 49.07
N VAL A 15 -18.29 -10.05 50.12
CA VAL A 15 -19.59 -10.29 50.77
C VAL A 15 -20.66 -9.24 50.36
N LYS A 16 -21.93 -9.56 50.64
CA LYS A 16 -23.21 -8.89 50.32
C LYS A 16 -23.73 -7.84 51.35
N GLU A 17 -24.51 -6.87 50.83
CA GLU A 17 -25.78 -6.23 51.31
C GLU A 17 -25.78 -5.21 52.49
N PRO A 18 -26.87 -4.40 52.77
CA PRO A 18 -28.23 -4.27 52.17
C PRO A 18 -28.80 -2.80 51.99
N GLY A 19 -30.05 -2.66 51.46
CA GLY A 19 -30.95 -1.51 51.75
C GLY A 19 -32.14 -1.28 50.79
N VAL A 20 -33.39 -1.45 51.26
CA VAL A 20 -34.69 -1.09 50.62
C VAL A 20 -35.38 -0.02 51.52
N PRO A 21 -36.39 0.78 51.08
CA PRO A 21 -37.80 0.33 51.08
C PRO A 21 -38.71 0.92 49.95
N ALA A 22 -39.96 0.45 49.93
CA ALA A 22 -41.02 0.64 48.93
C ALA A 22 -42.17 1.57 49.37
N ALA A 23 -43.01 2.03 48.41
CA ALA A 23 -44.47 2.32 48.44
C ALA A 23 -44.84 2.96 47.07
N GLU A 24 -46.01 2.82 46.42
CA GLU A 24 -47.40 2.60 46.86
C GLU A 24 -48.30 2.15 45.66
N LYS A 25 -49.51 1.64 45.94
CA LYS A 25 -50.53 1.07 45.02
C LYS A 25 -51.72 2.03 44.77
N ASP A 26 -52.42 1.91 43.63
CA ASP A 26 -53.87 1.55 43.50
C ASP A 26 -54.38 1.67 42.03
N ALA A 27 -54.94 0.60 41.44
CA ALA A 27 -56.39 0.25 41.25
C ALA A 27 -56.97 0.86 39.94
N THR A 28 -57.56 0.16 38.95
CA THR A 28 -58.71 -0.76 38.90
C THR A 28 -58.92 -1.22 37.44
N GLY A 29 -59.61 -2.36 37.19
CA GLY A 29 -60.26 -2.63 35.89
C GLY A 29 -60.24 -4.08 35.38
N ASN A 30 -61.39 -4.77 35.47
CA ASN A 30 -61.69 -6.14 35.04
C ASN A 30 -61.62 -6.38 33.51
N ASN A 31 -61.25 -7.59 33.08
CA ASN A 31 -62.18 -8.51 32.37
C ASN A 31 -61.54 -9.87 32.05
N VAL A 32 -62.35 -10.92 32.25
CA VAL A 32 -62.09 -12.33 31.93
C VAL A 32 -62.77 -12.65 30.59
N ALA A 33 -62.10 -13.40 29.71
CA ALA A 33 -62.78 -14.33 28.79
C ALA A 33 -61.79 -15.38 28.25
N GLU A 34 -62.23 -16.63 28.28
CA GLU A 34 -61.54 -17.87 27.94
C GLU A 34 -61.26 -18.02 26.43
N SER A 35 -60.21 -18.79 26.10
CA SER A 35 -60.35 -20.13 25.49
C SER A 35 -59.28 -20.47 24.43
N ALA A 36 -58.99 -21.76 24.40
CA ALA A 36 -58.42 -22.55 23.31
C ALA A 36 -56.91 -22.45 23.04
N ALA A 37 -56.22 -23.51 23.46
CA ALA A 37 -54.99 -23.97 22.81
C ALA A 37 -55.26 -24.33 21.33
N PRO A 38 -54.25 -24.19 20.48
CA PRO A 38 -53.97 -25.28 19.55
C PRO A 38 -52.53 -25.76 19.68
N SER A 39 -52.42 -27.07 19.79
CA SER A 39 -51.25 -27.88 19.52
C SER A 39 -50.64 -27.54 18.15
N GLY A 40 -49.44 -26.97 18.15
CA GLY A 40 -48.58 -26.81 16.98
C GLY A 40 -47.23 -27.45 17.26
N ASN A 41 -46.95 -28.56 16.57
CA ASN A 41 -45.69 -29.28 16.65
C ASN A 41 -44.63 -28.49 15.85
N GLU A 42 -44.07 -27.43 16.42
CA GLU A 42 -42.94 -26.72 15.82
C GLU A 42 -41.66 -27.51 16.09
N GLN A 43 -41.21 -28.25 15.08
CA GLN A 43 -39.80 -28.65 14.98
C GLN A 43 -38.97 -27.37 14.97
N THR A 44 -38.43 -27.01 16.14
CA THR A 44 -37.45 -25.94 16.27
C THR A 44 -36.26 -26.28 15.37
N ALA A 45 -36.09 -25.53 14.28
CA ALA A 45 -34.90 -25.61 13.44
C ALA A 45 -33.67 -25.49 14.36
N PRO A 46 -32.63 -26.34 14.16
CA PRO A 46 -31.47 -26.33 15.03
C PRO A 46 -30.84 -24.95 15.05
N LYS A 47 -30.50 -24.45 16.24
CA LYS A 47 -29.82 -23.17 16.43
C LYS A 47 -28.55 -23.15 15.59
N GLN A 48 -28.57 -22.36 14.53
CA GLN A 48 -27.44 -22.19 13.62
C GLN A 48 -26.58 -21.05 14.18
N TYR A 49 -25.36 -21.36 14.57
CA TYR A 49 -24.44 -20.41 15.16
C TYR A 49 -23.53 -19.80 14.08
N SER A 50 -22.99 -18.60 14.34
CA SER A 50 -22.15 -17.89 13.37
C SER A 50 -20.88 -18.66 12.98
N TRP A 51 -20.42 -19.61 13.82
CA TRP A 51 -19.30 -20.50 13.52
C TRP A 51 -19.67 -21.69 12.62
N ASP A 52 -20.96 -22.03 12.48
CA ASP A 52 -21.43 -23.11 11.58
C ASP A 52 -21.40 -22.68 10.09
N LYS A 53 -21.19 -21.38 9.82
CA LYS A 53 -21.04 -20.78 8.49
C LYS A 53 -19.60 -20.34 8.15
N ARG A 54 -18.62 -20.60 9.02
CA ARG A 54 -17.22 -20.29 8.69
C ARG A 54 -16.77 -21.22 7.57
N GLU A 55 -16.40 -20.65 6.43
CA GLU A 55 -15.65 -21.39 5.41
C GLU A 55 -14.42 -22.02 6.08
N LYS A 56 -14.20 -23.31 5.79
CA LYS A 56 -13.02 -24.01 6.29
C LYS A 56 -11.79 -23.46 5.57
N VAL A 57 -11.10 -22.54 6.23
CA VAL A 57 -9.83 -21.96 5.77
C VAL A 57 -8.74 -23.04 5.91
N ASP A 58 -8.15 -23.52 4.81
CA ASP A 58 -6.99 -24.40 4.85
C ASP A 58 -5.73 -23.54 5.03
N PRO A 59 -4.90 -23.74 6.07
CA PRO A 59 -3.63 -23.04 6.22
C PRO A 59 -2.74 -23.09 4.96
N LYS A 60 -2.81 -24.16 4.17
CA LYS A 60 -2.06 -24.30 2.91
C LYS A 60 -2.44 -23.25 1.86
N ASP A 61 -3.64 -22.70 1.93
CA ASP A 61 -4.06 -21.62 1.03
C ASP A 61 -3.33 -20.30 1.35
N PHE A 62 -2.75 -20.16 2.54
CA PHE A 62 -2.09 -18.95 3.02
C PHE A 62 -0.57 -19.11 3.21
N MET A 63 -0.03 -20.25 2.79
CA MET A 63 1.41 -20.51 2.86
C MET A 63 1.93 -21.26 1.63
N LEU A 64 3.17 -20.97 1.26
CA LEU A 64 3.97 -21.75 0.31
C LEU A 64 5.26 -22.11 1.03
N THR A 65 5.44 -23.40 1.34
CA THR A 65 6.58 -23.88 2.12
C THR A 65 7.27 -25.04 1.44
N GLY A 66 8.59 -25.00 1.32
CA GLY A 66 9.39 -26.11 0.78
C GLY A 66 9.20 -26.38 -0.70
N VAL A 67 8.70 -25.40 -1.47
CA VAL A 67 8.46 -25.55 -2.91
C VAL A 67 9.77 -25.44 -3.66
N LYS A 68 10.01 -26.33 -4.62
CA LYS A 68 11.22 -26.32 -5.45
C LYS A 68 10.89 -26.45 -6.93
N ASP A 69 11.65 -25.74 -7.76
CA ASP A 69 11.64 -25.86 -9.22
C ASP A 69 10.23 -25.77 -9.84
N ALA A 70 9.40 -24.86 -9.32
CA ALA A 70 7.99 -24.78 -9.68
C ALA A 70 7.47 -23.34 -9.85
N THR A 71 6.44 -23.22 -10.67
CA THR A 71 5.62 -22.01 -10.80
C THR A 71 4.37 -22.17 -9.94
N VAL A 72 4.21 -21.35 -8.89
CA VAL A 72 3.11 -21.43 -7.90
C VAL A 72 2.61 -20.03 -7.54
N GLY A 73 1.52 -19.93 -6.78
CA GLY A 73 1.00 -18.62 -6.39
C GLY A 73 -0.49 -18.61 -6.09
N ARG A 74 -1.12 -17.44 -6.20
CA ARG A 74 -2.53 -17.22 -5.89
C ARG A 74 -3.17 -16.34 -6.94
N LEU A 75 -4.33 -16.79 -7.45
CA LEU A 75 -5.18 -16.02 -8.35
C LEU A 75 -5.95 -14.93 -7.58
N PRO A 76 -6.50 -13.92 -8.28
CA PRO A 76 -7.37 -12.92 -7.68
C PRO A 76 -8.52 -13.54 -6.86
N GLY A 77 -8.79 -12.95 -5.70
CA GLY A 77 -9.85 -13.36 -4.78
C GLY A 77 -9.54 -14.59 -3.92
N LYS A 78 -8.30 -15.09 -3.93
CA LYS A 78 -7.89 -16.25 -3.10
C LYS A 78 -7.39 -15.85 -1.72
N LEU A 79 -6.68 -14.74 -1.59
CA LEU A 79 -6.15 -14.27 -0.32
C LEU A 79 -7.08 -13.27 0.37
N ASN A 80 -7.78 -12.40 -0.38
CA ASN A 80 -8.75 -11.43 0.14
C ASN A 80 -8.25 -10.68 1.40
N GLY A 81 -7.01 -10.19 1.36
CA GLY A 81 -6.45 -9.38 2.44
C GLY A 81 -5.99 -10.18 3.67
N GLN A 82 -5.90 -11.51 3.60
CA GLN A 82 -5.30 -12.31 4.67
C GLN A 82 -3.76 -12.23 4.65
N GLN A 83 -3.13 -12.72 5.71
CA GLN A 83 -1.68 -12.89 5.77
C GLN A 83 -1.22 -14.01 4.82
N PHE A 84 -0.04 -13.85 4.24
CA PHE A 84 0.60 -14.87 3.40
C PHE A 84 2.03 -15.16 3.84
N VAL A 85 2.46 -16.42 3.77
CA VAL A 85 3.82 -16.84 4.16
C VAL A 85 4.47 -17.59 2.99
N ILE A 86 5.69 -17.21 2.63
CA ILE A 86 6.53 -17.92 1.67
C ILE A 86 7.79 -18.34 2.42
N GLN A 87 8.11 -19.62 2.46
CA GLN A 87 9.21 -20.12 3.26
C GLN A 87 9.92 -21.29 2.57
N ASP A 88 11.25 -21.39 2.72
CA ASP A 88 12.06 -22.52 2.24
C ASP A 88 11.85 -22.85 0.75
N CYS A 89 11.62 -21.82 -0.09
CA CYS A 89 11.39 -22.02 -1.53
C CYS A 89 12.67 -21.84 -2.35
N GLU A 90 12.90 -22.71 -3.33
CA GLU A 90 14.12 -22.72 -4.15
C GLU A 90 13.80 -22.79 -5.64
N ASN A 91 14.43 -21.96 -6.46
CA ASN A 91 14.25 -21.96 -7.93
C ASN A 91 12.77 -21.81 -8.38
N CYS A 92 11.97 -21.02 -7.66
CA CYS A 92 10.53 -20.91 -7.91
C CYS A 92 10.15 -19.61 -8.61
N ASN A 93 9.10 -19.67 -9.42
CA ASN A 93 8.35 -18.49 -9.86
C ASN A 93 7.06 -18.40 -9.03
N ILE A 94 6.90 -17.33 -8.25
CA ILE A 94 5.80 -17.16 -7.30
C ILE A 94 4.97 -15.94 -7.68
N PHE A 95 3.71 -16.16 -8.03
CA PHE A 95 2.82 -15.11 -8.50
C PHE A 95 1.59 -14.95 -7.59
N VAL A 96 1.56 -13.93 -6.76
CA VAL A 96 0.45 -13.62 -5.87
C VAL A 96 -0.35 -12.46 -6.44
N PHE A 97 -1.38 -12.77 -7.22
CA PHE A 97 -2.25 -11.78 -7.87
C PHE A 97 -3.47 -11.43 -7.03
N ASP A 98 -3.26 -11.10 -5.76
CA ASP A 98 -4.31 -10.64 -4.83
C ASP A 98 -3.70 -9.71 -3.78
N HIS A 99 -4.53 -8.94 -3.09
CA HIS A 99 -4.11 -8.13 -1.95
C HIS A 99 -3.95 -8.99 -0.68
N SER A 100 -3.03 -8.56 0.19
CA SER A 100 -2.70 -9.27 1.44
C SER A 100 -2.58 -8.30 2.61
N ALA A 101 -2.78 -8.78 3.85
CA ALA A 101 -2.51 -7.97 5.05
C ALA A 101 -1.00 -7.76 5.25
N THR A 102 -0.24 -8.86 5.22
CA THR A 102 1.22 -8.88 5.39
C THR A 102 1.78 -10.12 4.71
N VAL A 103 3.02 -10.03 4.24
CA VAL A 103 3.74 -11.16 3.62
C VAL A 103 5.10 -11.31 4.27
N THR A 104 5.43 -12.52 4.73
CA THR A 104 6.79 -12.89 5.17
C THR A 104 7.40 -13.86 4.15
N ILE A 105 8.66 -13.60 3.78
CA ILE A 105 9.42 -14.40 2.84
C ILE A 105 10.72 -14.81 3.52
N ASP A 106 10.85 -16.09 3.84
CA ASP A 106 11.92 -16.64 4.67
C ASP A 106 12.70 -17.71 3.92
N ASP A 107 14.03 -17.69 4.04
CA ASP A 107 14.90 -18.79 3.58
C ASP A 107 14.71 -19.16 2.09
N CYS A 108 14.34 -18.18 1.26
CA CYS A 108 14.09 -18.40 -0.16
C CYS A 108 15.34 -18.13 -1.01
N VAL A 109 15.60 -19.00 -1.98
CA VAL A 109 16.79 -18.93 -2.83
C VAL A 109 16.42 -18.99 -4.31
N ASN A 110 17.00 -18.09 -5.11
CA ASN A 110 16.83 -18.04 -6.57
C ASN A 110 15.35 -18.02 -7.02
N CYS A 111 14.52 -17.23 -6.35
CA CYS A 111 13.10 -17.12 -6.70
C CYS A 111 12.78 -15.83 -7.48
N ARG A 112 11.69 -15.89 -8.27
CA ARG A 112 11.07 -14.76 -8.96
C ARG A 112 9.70 -14.53 -8.37
N ILE A 113 9.46 -13.36 -7.78
CA ILE A 113 8.27 -13.16 -6.94
C ILE A 113 7.50 -11.92 -7.39
N VAL A 114 6.21 -12.07 -7.70
CA VAL A 114 5.28 -10.95 -7.85
C VAL A 114 4.31 -10.98 -6.69
N LEU A 115 4.25 -9.90 -5.93
CA LEU A 115 3.27 -9.71 -4.87
C LEU A 115 2.28 -8.62 -5.28
N GLY A 116 0.99 -8.94 -5.18
CA GLY A 116 -0.06 -7.94 -5.17
C GLY A 116 0.07 -6.99 -3.98
N PRO A 117 -0.74 -5.92 -3.95
CA PRO A 117 -0.69 -4.88 -2.91
C PRO A 117 -0.80 -5.44 -1.48
N VAL A 118 0.20 -5.15 -0.65
CA VAL A 118 0.26 -5.59 0.75
C VAL A 118 -0.04 -4.41 1.67
N LYS A 119 -1.17 -4.46 2.37
CA LYS A 119 -1.66 -3.39 3.25
C LYS A 119 -0.63 -2.96 4.30
N GLY A 120 0.08 -3.93 4.88
CA GLY A 120 1.10 -3.71 5.89
C GLY A 120 2.50 -3.96 5.36
N SER A 121 3.24 -4.82 6.06
CA SER A 121 4.64 -5.09 5.75
C SER A 121 4.84 -6.27 4.80
N VAL A 122 5.84 -6.13 3.93
CA VAL A 122 6.54 -7.23 3.29
C VAL A 122 7.91 -7.35 3.96
N PHE A 123 8.22 -8.54 4.47
CA PHE A 123 9.47 -8.79 5.18
C PHE A 123 10.22 -9.98 4.57
N PHE A 124 11.37 -9.72 3.97
CA PHE A 124 12.32 -10.74 3.53
C PHE A 124 13.35 -11.03 4.62
N ARG A 125 13.55 -12.30 4.96
CA ARG A 125 14.58 -12.75 5.91
C ARG A 125 15.36 -13.91 5.30
N ASP A 126 16.69 -13.87 5.44
CA ASP A 126 17.56 -14.98 5.03
C ASP A 126 17.40 -15.38 3.55
N CYS A 127 17.04 -14.41 2.69
CA CYS A 127 16.75 -14.65 1.27
C CYS A 127 17.95 -14.33 0.37
N LYS A 128 18.10 -15.09 -0.73
CA LYS A 128 19.23 -14.94 -1.65
C LYS A 128 18.84 -15.06 -3.12
N ASP A 129 19.44 -14.23 -3.97
CA ASP A 129 19.25 -14.26 -5.43
C ASP A 129 17.76 -14.10 -5.84
N ILE A 130 17.05 -13.20 -5.15
CA ILE A 130 15.62 -12.92 -5.40
C ILE A 130 15.46 -11.81 -6.43
N LYS A 131 14.52 -11.97 -7.35
CA LYS A 131 14.04 -10.86 -8.19
C LYS A 131 12.55 -10.70 -7.99
N CYS A 132 12.07 -9.50 -7.72
CA CYS A 132 10.67 -9.34 -7.35
C CYS A 132 10.04 -8.01 -7.76
N VAL A 133 8.71 -8.04 -7.86
CA VAL A 133 7.84 -6.88 -8.02
C VAL A 133 6.91 -6.83 -6.82
N VAL A 134 6.96 -5.75 -6.04
CA VAL A 134 6.30 -5.66 -4.73
C VAL A 134 5.62 -4.30 -4.56
N ALA A 135 4.35 -4.31 -4.14
CA ALA A 135 3.67 -3.13 -3.64
C ALA A 135 3.29 -3.33 -2.16
N CYS A 136 3.70 -2.44 -1.28
CA CYS A 136 3.46 -2.58 0.16
C CYS A 136 3.42 -1.22 0.90
N GLN A 137 2.91 -1.22 2.13
CA GLN A 137 3.07 -0.06 3.00
C GLN A 137 4.51 0.04 3.52
N GLN A 138 5.05 -1.06 4.04
CA GLN A 138 6.41 -1.12 4.59
C GLN A 138 7.21 -2.24 3.94
N PHE A 139 8.39 -1.92 3.43
CA PHE A 139 9.34 -2.89 2.88
C PHE A 139 10.50 -3.08 3.86
N ARG A 140 10.78 -4.33 4.24
CA ARG A 140 11.85 -4.69 5.17
C ARG A 140 12.65 -5.87 4.63
N THR A 141 13.97 -5.80 4.77
CA THR A 141 14.85 -6.96 4.56
C THR A 141 15.79 -7.13 5.75
N ARG A 142 16.08 -8.38 6.10
CA ARG A 142 17.14 -8.73 7.04
C ARG A 142 17.91 -9.94 6.50
N ASP A 143 19.23 -9.92 6.62
CA ASP A 143 20.09 -11.06 6.27
C ASP A 143 19.92 -11.50 4.79
N CYS A 144 19.65 -10.55 3.88
CA CYS A 144 19.37 -10.84 2.47
C CYS A 144 20.57 -10.54 1.56
N LYS A 145 20.70 -11.25 0.44
CA LYS A 145 21.81 -11.06 -0.50
C LYS A 145 21.38 -11.14 -1.96
N LYS A 146 21.81 -10.17 -2.77
CA LYS A 146 21.53 -10.09 -4.21
C LYS A 146 20.03 -10.11 -4.49
N MET A 147 19.37 -9.00 -4.18
CA MET A 147 17.94 -8.83 -4.49
C MET A 147 17.74 -7.72 -5.50
N ASP A 148 16.98 -7.99 -6.55
CA ASP A 148 16.52 -6.97 -7.50
C ASP A 148 15.01 -6.74 -7.27
N VAL A 149 14.61 -5.52 -6.91
CA VAL A 149 13.25 -5.22 -6.43
C VAL A 149 12.64 -4.06 -7.23
N PHE A 150 11.55 -4.31 -7.95
CA PHE A 150 10.67 -3.26 -8.48
C PHE A 150 9.62 -2.94 -7.43
N LEU A 151 9.73 -1.77 -6.80
CA LEU A 151 9.06 -1.48 -5.53
C LEU A 151 8.06 -0.33 -5.65
N CYS A 152 6.90 -0.52 -5.02
CA CYS A 152 6.00 0.54 -4.59
C CYS A 152 5.91 0.49 -3.06
N CYS A 153 6.45 1.49 -2.38
CA CYS A 153 6.49 1.50 -0.91
C CYS A 153 5.99 2.83 -0.35
N ALA A 154 4.92 2.77 0.45
CA ALA A 154 4.30 3.97 1.02
C ALA A 154 5.21 4.65 2.06
N THR A 155 6.05 3.89 2.77
CA THR A 155 7.07 4.40 3.70
C THR A 155 8.49 4.27 3.13
N GLN A 156 9.50 4.71 3.89
CA GLN A 156 10.91 4.53 3.56
C GLN A 156 11.25 3.04 3.58
N PRO A 157 11.73 2.43 2.48
CA PRO A 157 12.18 1.04 2.47
C PRO A 157 13.39 0.84 3.36
N ILE A 158 13.42 -0.27 4.09
CA ILE A 158 14.45 -0.56 5.09
C ILE A 158 15.22 -1.83 4.71
N ILE A 159 16.54 -1.78 4.81
CA ILE A 159 17.42 -2.94 4.77
C ILE A 159 18.26 -3.04 6.04
N GLU A 160 18.58 -4.26 6.45
CA GLU A 160 19.43 -4.58 7.61
C GLU A 160 20.25 -5.83 7.29
N SER A 161 21.53 -5.85 7.65
CA SER A 161 22.47 -6.97 7.44
C SER A 161 22.40 -7.56 6.02
N SER A 162 22.17 -6.73 5.01
CA SER A 162 21.87 -7.15 3.64
C SER A 162 22.85 -6.52 2.64
N THR A 163 23.15 -7.21 1.54
CA THR A 163 24.15 -6.75 0.55
C THR A 163 23.72 -6.99 -0.89
N SER A 164 24.19 -6.13 -1.80
CA SER A 164 23.85 -6.19 -3.24
C SER A 164 22.34 -6.06 -3.49
N MET A 165 21.67 -5.14 -2.79
CA MET A 165 20.25 -4.85 -2.94
C MET A 165 20.06 -3.83 -4.07
N LYS A 166 19.14 -4.05 -4.98
CA LYS A 166 18.87 -3.11 -6.09
C LYS A 166 17.39 -2.78 -6.17
N PHE A 167 17.09 -1.50 -6.32
CA PHE A 167 15.72 -1.01 -6.33
C PHE A 167 15.38 -0.30 -7.64
N GLY A 168 14.19 -0.57 -8.17
CA GLY A 168 13.56 0.10 -9.31
C GLY A 168 12.14 0.49 -8.96
N CYS A 169 11.53 1.39 -9.73
CA CYS A 169 10.12 1.73 -9.55
C CYS A 169 9.21 0.56 -9.93
N PHE A 170 8.13 0.33 -9.19
CA PHE A 170 7.11 -0.66 -9.54
C PHE A 170 6.58 -0.43 -10.96
N GLN A 171 6.58 -1.49 -11.77
CA GLN A 171 6.08 -1.47 -13.15
C GLN A 171 5.31 -2.76 -13.44
N TYR A 172 4.00 -2.72 -13.25
CA TYR A 172 3.15 -3.90 -13.45
C TYR A 172 1.68 -3.53 -13.62
N TYR A 173 0.96 -4.39 -14.35
CA TYR A 173 -0.47 -4.30 -14.57
C TYR A 173 -1.09 -5.68 -14.67
N TYR A 174 -2.26 -5.85 -14.05
CA TYR A 174 -3.28 -6.82 -14.40
C TYR A 174 -4.66 -6.21 -14.06
N PRO A 175 -5.78 -6.70 -14.65
CA PRO A 175 -7.08 -6.01 -14.56
C PRO A 175 -7.54 -5.69 -13.13
N ASP A 176 -7.36 -6.61 -12.19
CA ASP A 176 -7.82 -6.45 -10.80
C ASP A 176 -6.87 -5.62 -9.93
N LEU A 177 -5.66 -5.31 -10.41
CA LEU A 177 -4.59 -4.69 -9.60
C LEU A 177 -5.02 -3.34 -9.01
N ALA A 178 -5.77 -2.53 -9.76
CA ALA A 178 -6.26 -1.24 -9.28
C ALA A 178 -7.21 -1.40 -8.07
N PHE A 179 -8.08 -2.42 -8.09
CA PHE A 179 -8.96 -2.73 -6.97
C PHE A 179 -8.17 -3.29 -5.79
N HIS A 180 -7.17 -4.15 -6.03
CA HIS A 180 -6.31 -4.65 -4.97
C HIS A 180 -5.52 -3.53 -4.26
N PHE A 181 -5.06 -2.48 -4.98
CA PHE A 181 -4.43 -1.31 -4.35
C PHE A 181 -5.42 -0.59 -3.43
N LYS A 182 -6.66 -0.39 -3.89
CA LYS A 182 -7.74 0.22 -3.10
C LYS A 182 -8.08 -0.62 -1.86
N ASP A 183 -8.23 -1.93 -2.00
CA ASP A 183 -8.59 -2.83 -0.90
C ASP A 183 -7.46 -2.95 0.13
N ALA A 184 -6.20 -2.87 -0.31
CA ALA A 184 -5.04 -2.76 0.57
C ALA A 184 -4.92 -1.38 1.24
N GLY A 185 -5.69 -0.38 0.81
CA GLY A 185 -5.59 1.01 1.31
C GLY A 185 -4.27 1.69 0.91
N LEU A 186 -3.69 1.30 -0.21
CA LEU A 186 -2.45 1.88 -0.74
C LEU A 186 -2.77 2.85 -1.88
N SER A 187 -2.26 4.08 -1.77
CA SER A 187 -2.28 5.02 -2.88
C SER A 187 -1.19 4.66 -3.89
N ILE A 188 -1.56 4.63 -5.16
CA ILE A 188 -0.60 4.49 -6.28
C ILE A 188 0.33 5.70 -6.41
N PHE A 189 0.00 6.83 -5.76
CA PHE A 189 0.80 8.06 -5.77
C PHE A 189 1.78 8.14 -4.60
N ASN A 190 1.73 7.22 -3.63
CA ASN A 190 2.64 7.22 -2.48
C ASN A 190 3.70 6.14 -2.65
N ASN A 191 4.82 6.50 -3.30
CA ASN A 191 5.90 5.57 -3.61
C ASN A 191 7.30 6.16 -3.35
N ASN A 192 8.00 5.64 -2.32
CA ASN A 192 9.35 6.06 -1.91
C ASN A 192 10.42 5.02 -2.24
N TRP A 193 10.22 4.25 -3.31
CA TRP A 193 11.04 3.09 -3.70
C TRP A 193 12.56 3.30 -3.76
N SER A 194 13.02 4.54 -3.95
CA SER A 194 14.44 4.89 -4.11
C SER A 194 15.09 5.49 -2.87
N ASN A 195 14.33 5.81 -1.82
CA ASN A 195 14.86 6.42 -0.59
C ASN A 195 15.14 5.32 0.45
N ILE A 196 16.22 4.57 0.30
CA ILE A 196 16.48 3.39 1.13
C ILE A 196 17.19 3.77 2.42
N HIS A 197 16.68 3.28 3.56
CA HIS A 197 17.38 3.33 4.84
C HIS A 197 18.13 2.02 5.11
N ASP A 198 19.43 2.11 5.34
CA ASP A 198 20.28 0.99 5.72
C ASP A 198 20.65 1.09 7.21
N PHE A 199 20.20 0.13 8.02
CA PHE A 199 20.50 0.08 9.46
C PHE A 199 21.93 -0.37 9.76
N THR A 200 22.61 -0.99 8.79
CA THR A 200 23.93 -1.61 8.96
C THR A 200 24.90 -1.18 7.85
N PRO A 201 25.11 0.13 7.66
CA PRO A 201 26.01 0.61 6.61
C PRO A 201 27.44 0.18 6.92
N VAL A 202 28.15 -0.28 5.89
CA VAL A 202 29.57 -0.63 5.98
C VAL A 202 30.40 0.48 5.35
N SER A 203 31.36 1.03 6.10
CA SER A 203 32.20 2.14 5.63
C SER A 203 32.96 1.76 4.36
N GLY A 204 32.79 2.54 3.30
CA GLY A 204 33.45 2.32 2.01
C GLY A 204 32.77 1.31 1.09
N GLU A 205 31.68 0.69 1.54
CA GLU A 205 30.85 -0.21 0.73
C GLU A 205 29.45 0.38 0.54
N THR A 206 28.73 -0.16 -0.43
CA THR A 206 27.36 0.27 -0.76
C THR A 206 26.49 -0.97 -0.81
N ASN A 207 25.71 -1.18 0.24
CA ASN A 207 24.85 -2.35 0.40
C ASN A 207 23.68 -2.36 -0.59
N TRP A 208 23.29 -1.20 -1.10
CA TRP A 208 22.20 -1.05 -2.05
C TRP A 208 22.48 -0.04 -3.16
N SER A 209 21.90 -0.25 -4.33
CA SER A 209 21.92 0.70 -5.43
C SER A 209 20.55 0.78 -6.10
N LEU A 210 20.42 1.65 -7.09
CA LEU A 210 19.25 1.64 -7.96
C LEU A 210 19.52 0.73 -9.16
N LEU A 211 18.48 0.07 -9.68
CA LEU A 211 18.51 -0.63 -10.96
C LEU A 211 18.77 0.36 -12.11
N PRO A 212 19.24 -0.09 -13.29
CA PRO A 212 19.27 0.75 -14.49
C PRO A 212 17.89 1.34 -14.80
N GLU A 213 17.84 2.55 -15.38
CA GLU A 213 16.57 3.20 -15.75
C GLU A 213 15.84 2.46 -16.89
N ASP A 214 16.61 1.80 -17.77
CA ASP A 214 16.14 0.98 -18.89
C ASP A 214 15.90 -0.49 -18.53
N ALA A 215 15.96 -0.85 -17.24
CA ALA A 215 15.76 -2.21 -16.79
C ALA A 215 14.34 -2.72 -17.12
N ALA A 216 14.25 -3.66 -18.06
CA ALA A 216 12.98 -4.28 -18.43
C ALA A 216 12.57 -5.31 -17.38
N VAL A 217 11.39 -5.15 -16.78
CA VAL A 217 10.86 -6.06 -15.72
C VAL A 217 10.95 -7.52 -16.14
N LEU A 218 10.70 -7.86 -17.40
CA LEU A 218 10.71 -9.24 -17.91
C LEU A 218 12.09 -9.91 -17.91
N GLU A 219 13.19 -9.16 -17.89
CA GLU A 219 14.55 -9.72 -17.73
C GLU A 219 14.82 -10.18 -16.30
N TYR A 220 14.04 -9.65 -15.35
CA TYR A 220 14.16 -9.94 -13.94
C TYR A 220 13.08 -10.92 -13.48
N VAL A 221 11.82 -10.65 -13.81
CA VAL A 221 10.66 -11.45 -13.41
C VAL A 221 9.87 -11.82 -14.66
N PRO A 222 9.98 -13.07 -15.16
CA PRO A 222 9.27 -13.50 -16.36
C PRO A 222 7.76 -13.57 -16.10
N LEU A 223 6.99 -13.59 -17.19
CA LEU A 223 5.57 -13.90 -17.10
C LEU A 223 5.38 -15.36 -16.65
N PRO A 224 4.24 -15.69 -16.00
CA PRO A 224 3.87 -17.07 -15.75
C PRO A 224 3.82 -17.89 -17.04
N ASP A 225 4.15 -19.18 -16.95
CA ASP A 225 4.09 -20.09 -18.10
C ASP A 225 2.67 -20.11 -18.71
N SER A 226 2.56 -20.20 -20.03
CA SER A 226 1.26 -20.16 -20.74
C SER A 226 0.31 -21.29 -20.35
N GLU A 227 0.86 -22.42 -19.88
CA GLU A 227 0.10 -23.58 -19.41
C GLU A 227 -0.14 -23.58 -17.90
N SER A 228 0.39 -22.60 -17.17
CA SER A 228 0.17 -22.48 -15.73
C SER A 228 -1.27 -22.08 -15.40
N GLU A 229 -1.64 -22.23 -14.13
CA GLU A 229 -2.94 -21.77 -13.62
C GLU A 229 -3.17 -20.25 -13.82
N PHE A 230 -2.10 -19.48 -14.03
CA PHE A 230 -2.12 -18.02 -14.17
C PHE A 230 -2.44 -17.53 -15.58
N LYS A 231 -2.64 -18.42 -16.56
CA LYS A 231 -2.90 -18.04 -17.97
C LYS A 231 -4.10 -17.13 -18.19
N SER A 232 -5.02 -17.06 -17.24
CA SER A 232 -6.20 -16.17 -17.27
C SER A 232 -5.88 -14.72 -16.88
N VAL A 233 -4.76 -14.48 -16.20
CA VAL A 233 -4.36 -13.16 -15.70
C VAL A 233 -3.65 -12.40 -16.82
N ARG A 234 -4.29 -11.31 -17.29
CA ARG A 234 -3.78 -10.50 -18.40
C ARG A 234 -2.73 -9.50 -17.91
N ILE A 235 -1.49 -9.97 -17.84
CA ILE A 235 -0.37 -9.18 -17.34
C ILE A 235 0.18 -8.24 -18.42
N SER A 236 0.61 -7.05 -18.00
CA SER A 236 1.47 -6.19 -18.79
C SER A 236 2.53 -5.57 -17.90
N THR A 237 3.76 -5.51 -18.41
CA THR A 237 4.89 -4.84 -17.78
C THR A 237 5.30 -3.61 -18.58
N GLU A 238 4.42 -3.05 -19.42
CA GLU A 238 4.71 -1.83 -20.18
C GLU A 238 4.60 -0.60 -19.28
N VAL A 239 5.48 0.39 -19.48
CA VAL A 239 5.53 1.62 -18.67
C VAL A 239 4.18 2.34 -18.67
N ASN A 240 3.58 2.54 -19.84
CA ASN A 240 2.31 3.26 -20.02
C ASN A 240 1.09 2.50 -19.47
N ARG A 241 1.23 1.20 -19.17
CA ARG A 241 0.14 0.39 -18.60
C ARG A 241 0.26 0.21 -17.10
N SER A 242 1.42 0.54 -16.50
CA SER A 242 1.65 0.36 -15.08
C SER A 242 0.58 1.06 -14.23
N ILE A 243 0.09 0.35 -13.21
CA ILE A 243 -0.84 0.92 -12.23
C ILE A 243 -0.16 1.98 -11.36
N VAL A 244 1.13 1.83 -11.05
CA VAL A 244 1.90 2.87 -10.35
C VAL A 244 2.60 3.74 -11.39
N PRO A 245 2.43 5.07 -11.35
CA PRO A 245 3.18 5.97 -12.23
C PRO A 245 4.68 5.75 -12.11
N MET A 246 5.38 5.72 -13.25
CA MET A 246 6.84 5.60 -13.25
C MET A 246 7.47 6.90 -12.79
N THR A 247 8.14 6.86 -11.64
CA THR A 247 8.82 8.02 -11.05
C THR A 247 10.34 7.85 -11.11
N LYS A 248 11.06 8.96 -11.32
CA LYS A 248 12.53 9.00 -11.30
C LYS A 248 13.10 8.85 -9.87
N GLY A 249 12.33 9.22 -8.86
CA GLY A 249 12.70 9.11 -7.45
C GLY A 249 13.97 9.90 -7.13
N GLY A 250 14.83 9.32 -6.30
CA GLY A 250 16.10 9.90 -5.84
C GLY A 250 17.24 9.85 -6.87
N ARG A 251 16.96 9.55 -8.16
CA ARG A 251 17.97 9.63 -9.21
C ARG A 251 18.32 11.09 -9.52
N ARG A 252 19.48 11.28 -10.16
CA ARG A 252 19.94 12.61 -10.57
C ARG A 252 18.96 13.26 -11.56
N LYS A 253 18.54 14.48 -11.26
CA LYS A 253 17.73 15.32 -12.15
C LYS A 253 18.55 15.82 -13.34
N GLU A 254 17.89 16.02 -14.47
CA GLU A 254 18.52 16.51 -15.70
C GLU A 254 18.46 18.03 -15.83
N SER A 255 17.49 18.65 -15.17
CA SER A 255 17.35 20.10 -15.06
C SER A 255 17.28 20.52 -13.59
N GLU A 256 17.70 21.75 -13.30
CA GLU A 256 17.49 22.39 -12.00
C GLU A 256 16.05 22.97 -11.87
N GLU A 257 15.28 23.00 -12.96
CA GLU A 257 13.91 23.49 -12.96
C GLU A 257 12.91 22.38 -12.61
N SER A 258 12.13 22.61 -11.55
CA SER A 258 11.04 21.72 -11.12
C SER A 258 9.72 22.48 -11.09
N CYS A 259 8.59 21.77 -11.16
CA CYS A 259 7.25 22.33 -11.04
C CYS A 259 6.42 21.46 -10.09
N LEU A 260 5.75 22.09 -9.13
CA LEU A 260 4.72 21.45 -8.33
C LEU A 260 3.38 21.58 -9.04
N PHE A 261 2.71 20.47 -9.28
CA PHE A 261 1.33 20.42 -9.77
C PHE A 261 0.46 19.65 -8.77
N VAL A 262 -0.61 20.27 -8.27
CA VAL A 262 -1.51 19.66 -7.28
C VAL A 262 -2.93 19.64 -7.80
N PHE A 263 -3.52 18.44 -7.80
CA PHE A 263 -4.95 18.24 -7.96
C PHE A 263 -5.63 18.11 -6.59
N PHE A 264 -6.78 18.75 -6.44
CA PHE A 264 -7.64 18.60 -5.26
C PHE A 264 -8.59 17.41 -5.43
N ALA A 265 -9.16 16.93 -4.32
CA ALA A 265 -10.07 15.79 -4.33
C ALA A 265 -11.30 16.02 -5.22
N GLY A 266 -11.64 15.01 -6.02
CA GLY A 266 -12.78 14.98 -6.93
C GLY A 266 -12.84 13.66 -7.71
N ASP A 267 -13.97 13.41 -8.38
CA ASP A 267 -14.25 12.12 -9.03
C ASP A 267 -13.23 11.74 -10.12
N TYR A 268 -12.61 12.73 -10.75
CA TYR A 268 -11.67 12.56 -11.87
C TYR A 268 -10.20 12.80 -11.48
N THR A 269 -9.89 13.00 -10.20
CA THR A 269 -8.53 13.39 -9.75
C THR A 269 -7.46 12.41 -10.23
N THR A 270 -7.67 11.09 -10.05
CA THR A 270 -6.71 10.07 -10.50
C THR A 270 -6.55 10.06 -12.03
N ALA A 271 -7.65 10.21 -12.77
CA ALA A 271 -7.61 10.22 -14.24
C ALA A 271 -6.89 11.49 -14.77
N ASN A 272 -7.16 12.64 -14.15
CA ASN A 272 -6.52 13.91 -14.49
C ASN A 272 -5.01 13.89 -14.18
N ALA A 273 -4.62 13.32 -13.03
CA ALA A 273 -3.21 13.14 -12.68
C ALA A 273 -2.48 12.25 -13.70
N ARG A 274 -3.08 11.13 -14.11
CA ARG A 274 -2.52 10.29 -15.18
C ARG A 274 -2.41 11.04 -16.50
N LYS A 275 -3.46 11.76 -16.89
CA LYS A 275 -3.44 12.57 -18.11
C LYS A 275 -2.33 13.63 -18.08
N LEU A 276 -2.12 14.31 -16.96
CA LEU A 276 -1.01 15.25 -16.81
C LEU A 276 0.35 14.56 -16.99
N ILE A 277 0.53 13.38 -16.39
CA ILE A 277 1.75 12.57 -16.53
C ILE A 277 1.98 12.23 -18.01
N ASP A 278 0.95 11.76 -18.73
CA ASP A 278 1.07 11.40 -20.14
C ASP A 278 1.46 12.60 -21.01
N GLU A 279 0.79 13.75 -20.82
CA GLU A 279 1.04 14.99 -21.58
C GLU A 279 2.44 15.57 -21.32
N THR A 280 2.89 15.54 -20.06
CA THR A 280 4.21 16.05 -19.68
C THR A 280 5.32 15.11 -20.14
N THR A 281 5.13 13.80 -20.02
CA THR A 281 6.06 12.79 -20.55
C THR A 281 6.18 12.90 -22.07
N ALA A 282 5.07 13.08 -22.80
CA ALA A 282 5.08 13.25 -24.25
C ALA A 282 5.83 14.51 -24.71
N LYS A 283 5.92 15.53 -23.85
CA LYS A 283 6.70 16.77 -24.07
C LYS A 283 8.15 16.66 -23.60
N GLY A 284 8.58 15.51 -23.08
CA GLY A 284 9.96 15.26 -22.63
C GLY A 284 10.24 15.67 -21.19
N TYR A 285 9.22 15.99 -20.39
CA TYR A 285 9.40 16.25 -18.96
C TYR A 285 9.42 14.95 -18.16
N THR A 286 10.10 15.00 -17.02
CA THR A 286 10.27 13.83 -16.16
C THR A 286 9.41 13.95 -14.91
N LEU A 287 8.69 12.88 -14.56
CA LEU A 287 8.03 12.75 -13.26
C LEU A 287 9.04 12.32 -12.19
N ILE A 288 9.31 13.19 -11.22
CA ILE A 288 10.28 12.92 -10.15
C ILE A 288 9.64 12.10 -9.04
N GLN A 289 8.51 12.55 -8.52
CA GLN A 289 7.77 11.89 -7.45
C GLN A 289 6.33 12.37 -7.40
N THR A 290 5.51 11.62 -6.67
CA THR A 290 4.11 11.95 -6.42
C THR A 290 3.80 11.75 -4.93
N LYS A 291 2.75 12.42 -4.43
CA LYS A 291 2.17 12.17 -3.10
C LYS A 291 0.66 12.34 -3.13
N GLU A 292 -0.05 11.49 -2.40
CA GLU A 292 -1.44 11.68 -2.02
C GLU A 292 -1.53 11.86 -0.51
N VAL A 293 -1.96 13.05 -0.07
CA VAL A 293 -1.92 13.44 1.34
C VAL A 293 -3.10 14.35 1.72
N SER A 294 -3.63 14.18 2.93
CA SER A 294 -4.69 15.05 3.46
C SER A 294 -4.08 16.29 4.11
N MET A 295 -4.61 17.49 3.86
CA MET A 295 -4.07 18.72 4.45
C MET A 295 -5.05 19.32 5.45
N ARG A 296 -4.57 19.73 6.64
CA ARG A 296 -5.38 20.55 7.55
C ARG A 296 -5.31 22.02 7.10
N PRO A 297 -6.29 22.87 7.46
CA PRO A 297 -6.27 24.29 7.09
C PRO A 297 -4.97 25.04 7.44
N GLU A 298 -4.35 24.70 8.57
CA GLU A 298 -3.06 25.24 9.02
C GLU A 298 -1.87 24.81 8.15
N ASP A 299 -1.94 23.62 7.55
CA ASP A 299 -0.93 23.12 6.62
C ASP A 299 -0.99 23.85 5.27
N VAL A 300 -2.19 24.23 4.81
CA VAL A 300 -2.40 24.94 3.53
C VAL A 300 -1.62 26.26 3.48
N ASN A 301 -1.73 27.07 4.52
CA ASN A 301 -1.02 28.36 4.59
C ASN A 301 0.50 28.17 4.65
N ARG A 302 0.97 27.13 5.35
CA ARG A 302 2.41 26.83 5.44
C ARG A 302 2.98 26.37 4.10
N VAL A 303 2.25 25.50 3.38
CA VAL A 303 2.73 24.89 2.14
C VAL A 303 2.63 25.86 0.96
N PHE A 304 1.46 26.47 0.76
CA PHE A 304 1.20 27.33 -0.41
C PHE A 304 1.51 28.81 -0.17
N GLN A 305 1.76 29.22 1.07
CA GLN A 305 2.18 30.59 1.44
C GLN A 305 1.25 31.65 0.82
N ASN A 306 1.81 32.57 0.01
CA ASN A 306 1.06 33.65 -0.64
C ASN A 306 -0.02 33.14 -1.61
N ASN A 307 0.04 31.88 -2.02
CA ASN A 307 -0.92 31.25 -2.93
C ASN A 307 -2.00 30.43 -2.21
N ALA A 308 -2.06 30.49 -0.87
CA ALA A 308 -3.01 29.70 -0.08
C ALA A 308 -4.47 30.19 -0.17
N GLU A 309 -4.69 31.43 -0.65
CA GLU A 309 -6.02 32.03 -0.70
C GLU A 309 -7.01 31.15 -1.50
N GLY A 310 -8.13 30.81 -0.86
CA GLY A 310 -9.17 29.96 -1.44
C GLY A 310 -8.82 28.47 -1.53
N LEU A 311 -7.61 28.01 -1.21
CA LEU A 311 -7.23 26.60 -1.29
C LEU A 311 -7.74 25.75 -0.11
N THR A 312 -8.00 26.38 1.04
CA THR A 312 -8.50 25.69 2.26
C THR A 312 -9.83 24.96 2.00
N GLU A 313 -10.73 25.57 1.22
CA GLU A 313 -12.00 24.92 0.88
C GLU A 313 -11.78 23.63 0.07
N TRP A 314 -10.84 23.66 -0.87
CA TRP A 314 -10.56 22.54 -1.77
C TRP A 314 -9.82 21.39 -1.08
N THR A 315 -8.88 21.72 -0.20
CA THR A 315 -8.14 20.72 0.60
C THR A 315 -9.00 20.03 1.65
N SER A 316 -10.10 20.66 2.08
CA SER A 316 -11.06 20.03 3.00
C SER A 316 -11.92 18.91 2.37
N LYS A 317 -11.96 18.84 1.03
CA LYS A 317 -12.78 17.84 0.29
C LYS A 317 -12.19 16.43 0.32
N GLY A 318 -10.91 16.29 0.63
CA GLY A 318 -10.21 15.01 0.69
C GLY A 318 -8.71 15.18 0.43
N PRO A 319 -7.98 14.05 0.31
CA PRO A 319 -6.56 14.07 -0.02
C PRO A 319 -6.29 14.81 -1.34
N VAL A 320 -5.20 15.56 -1.38
CA VAL A 320 -4.68 16.16 -2.62
C VAL A 320 -3.66 15.23 -3.26
N VAL A 321 -3.57 15.25 -4.59
CA VAL A 321 -2.55 14.52 -5.35
C VAL A 321 -1.55 15.53 -5.92
N ALA A 322 -0.31 15.45 -5.46
CA ALA A 322 0.79 16.28 -5.91
C ALA A 322 1.74 15.50 -6.82
N LEU A 323 2.26 16.20 -7.83
CA LEU A 323 3.25 15.72 -8.78
C LEU A 323 4.41 16.72 -8.83
N GLU A 324 5.63 16.20 -8.73
CA GLU A 324 6.84 16.96 -9.03
C GLU A 324 7.31 16.60 -10.43
N LEU A 325 7.33 17.60 -11.31
CA LEU A 325 7.81 17.47 -12.69
C LEU A 325 9.13 18.23 -12.85
N ASN A 326 10.03 17.73 -13.69
CA ASN A 326 11.35 18.30 -13.91
C ASN A 326 11.69 18.42 -15.40
N GLY A 327 12.38 19.50 -15.75
CA GLY A 327 12.86 19.79 -17.10
C GLY A 327 12.85 21.28 -17.40
N ASP A 328 13.64 21.72 -18.38
CA ASP A 328 13.72 23.14 -18.74
C ASP A 328 12.38 23.64 -19.31
N GLY A 329 11.85 24.73 -18.75
CA GLY A 329 10.54 25.28 -19.12
C GLY A 329 9.33 24.48 -18.62
N VAL A 330 9.53 23.52 -17.70
CA VAL A 330 8.45 22.67 -17.18
C VAL A 330 7.33 23.47 -16.51
N VAL A 331 7.65 24.61 -15.87
CA VAL A 331 6.64 25.44 -15.21
C VAL A 331 5.67 26.05 -16.23
N GLU A 332 6.20 26.62 -17.32
CA GLU A 332 5.39 27.23 -18.38
C GLU A 332 4.51 26.17 -19.08
N ALA A 333 5.10 25.01 -19.38
CA ALA A 333 4.36 23.90 -19.98
C ALA A 333 3.23 23.39 -19.08
N CYS A 334 3.48 23.23 -17.78
CA CYS A 334 2.46 22.81 -16.81
C CYS A 334 1.31 23.82 -16.72
N ARG A 335 1.61 25.12 -16.77
CA ARG A 335 0.60 26.18 -16.77
C ARG A 335 -0.24 26.19 -18.06
N SER A 336 0.39 26.01 -19.22
CA SER A 336 -0.32 25.85 -20.50
C SER A 336 -1.25 24.63 -20.45
N ILE A 337 -0.75 23.47 -20.00
CA ILE A 337 -1.56 22.25 -19.84
C ILE A 337 -2.75 22.49 -18.88
N ALA A 338 -2.53 23.15 -17.74
CA ALA A 338 -3.59 23.48 -16.81
C ALA A 338 -4.70 24.33 -17.46
N ASN A 339 -4.33 25.32 -18.27
CA ASN A 339 -5.28 26.22 -18.93
C ASN A 339 -5.95 25.59 -20.16
N GLU A 340 -5.32 24.67 -20.87
CA GLU A 340 -5.86 24.07 -22.09
C GLU A 340 -6.68 22.81 -21.80
N ILE A 341 -6.18 21.97 -20.89
CA ILE A 341 -6.73 20.63 -20.64
C ILE A 341 -7.61 20.63 -19.39
N PHE A 342 -7.25 21.42 -18.37
CA PHE A 342 -7.88 21.40 -17.05
C PHE A 342 -8.61 22.72 -16.71
N ASN A 343 -9.01 23.52 -17.70
CA ASN A 343 -9.62 24.85 -17.51
C ASN A 343 -10.85 24.90 -16.58
N GLY A 344 -11.61 23.81 -16.47
CA GLY A 344 -12.75 23.67 -15.57
C GLY A 344 -12.44 23.03 -14.22
N THR A 345 -11.18 22.64 -13.97
CA THR A 345 -10.75 21.93 -12.76
C THR A 345 -9.86 22.85 -11.93
N LYS A 346 -10.20 23.03 -10.65
CA LYS A 346 -9.30 23.75 -9.73
C LYS A 346 -8.03 22.91 -9.54
N VAL A 347 -6.90 23.51 -9.84
CA VAL A 347 -5.55 22.96 -9.64
C VAL A 347 -4.65 24.02 -9.03
N PHE A 348 -3.56 23.59 -8.40
CA PHE A 348 -2.43 24.46 -8.09
C PHE A 348 -1.27 24.07 -9.00
N VAL A 349 -0.60 25.07 -9.57
CA VAL A 349 0.61 24.91 -10.37
C VAL A 349 1.58 25.98 -9.93
N SER A 350 2.86 25.63 -9.76
CA SER A 350 3.90 26.63 -9.48
C SER A 350 3.82 27.82 -10.45
N GLU A 351 4.01 29.02 -9.92
CA GLU A 351 3.77 30.24 -10.67
C GLU A 351 4.88 30.54 -11.67
N ASN A 352 6.14 30.37 -11.23
CA ASN A 352 7.32 30.66 -12.01
C ASN A 352 8.52 29.82 -11.52
N LYS A 353 9.59 29.80 -12.32
CA LYS A 353 10.82 29.04 -12.04
C LYS A 353 11.46 29.38 -10.68
N SER A 354 11.41 30.63 -10.23
CA SER A 354 12.08 31.04 -9.00
C SER A 354 11.34 30.63 -7.73
N SER A 355 10.01 30.50 -7.76
CA SER A 355 9.23 29.99 -6.62
C SER A 355 9.04 28.48 -6.63
N ALA A 356 9.09 27.84 -7.80
CA ALA A 356 8.69 26.45 -7.94
C ALA A 356 9.50 25.46 -7.09
N CYS A 357 10.81 25.67 -6.96
CA CYS A 357 11.66 24.85 -6.08
C CYS A 357 11.18 24.91 -4.63
N ARG A 358 10.84 26.10 -4.14
CA ARG A 358 10.29 26.29 -2.79
C ARG A 358 8.90 25.68 -2.64
N ASP A 359 8.05 25.74 -3.66
CA ASP A 359 6.73 25.10 -3.63
C ASP A 359 6.87 23.58 -3.46
N VAL A 360 7.76 22.96 -4.25
CA VAL A 360 8.10 21.53 -4.15
C VAL A 360 8.63 21.22 -2.75
N ASP A 361 9.66 21.92 -2.28
CA ASP A 361 10.26 21.66 -0.97
C ASP A 361 9.23 21.79 0.16
N ASN A 362 8.42 22.84 0.15
CA ASN A 362 7.39 23.04 1.16
C ASN A 362 6.38 21.89 1.18
N PHE A 363 5.91 21.45 0.00
CA PHE A 363 4.90 20.41 -0.11
C PHE A 363 5.44 19.05 0.30
N PHE A 364 6.59 18.62 -0.26
CA PHE A 364 7.12 17.28 0.00
C PHE A 364 7.69 17.14 1.41
N ASN A 365 8.31 18.18 1.98
CA ASN A 365 8.68 18.18 3.40
C ASN A 365 7.45 18.03 4.32
N PHE A 366 6.36 18.71 4.00
CA PHE A 366 5.09 18.54 4.72
C PHE A 366 4.55 17.12 4.59
N ALA A 367 4.49 16.59 3.37
CA ALA A 367 3.97 15.26 3.12
C ALA A 367 4.80 14.18 3.84
N ASP A 368 6.11 14.30 3.83
CA ASP A 368 7.02 13.36 4.50
C ASP A 368 6.84 13.40 6.02
N MET A 369 6.78 14.60 6.62
CA MET A 369 6.48 14.77 8.05
C MET A 369 5.13 14.13 8.44
N GLN A 370 4.09 14.28 7.61
CA GLN A 370 2.78 13.72 7.91
C GLN A 370 2.72 12.19 7.75
N MET A 371 3.51 11.65 6.82
CA MET A 371 3.58 10.22 6.56
C MET A 371 4.54 9.47 7.50
N GLY A 372 5.27 10.19 8.35
CA GLY A 372 6.27 9.61 9.26
C GLY A 372 7.50 9.08 8.52
N LEU A 373 7.88 9.77 7.43
CA LEU A 373 9.02 9.48 6.58
C LEU A 373 10.30 10.19 7.03
#